data_AF-A0A434SNK8-F1
#
_entry.id   AF-A0A434SNK8-F1
#
_cell.length_a   1.000
_cell.length_b   1.000
_cell.length_c   1.000
_cell.angle_alpha   90.00
_cell.angle_beta   90.00
_cell.angle_gamma   90.00
#
_symmetry.space_group_name_H-M   'P 1'
#
loop_
_entity.id
_entity.type
_entity.pdbx_description
1 polymer ?
#
loop_
_entity_poly.entity_id
_entity_poly.type
_entity_poly.pdbx_seq_one_letter_code
_entity_poly.pdbx_strand_id
1 'polypeptide(L)'
;MLLHDHISMLQRLVRHGEWHIARQRERIARLRSQNLPTADALRFLSLLEEVHAFRRKHLSRLLSKPTGSQAGSVFSAKTQLISIPEPVLRLGLELEEALKEIFSGSAAKPAKGRLH
;
A
#
# COMPACT_ATOMS: atom_id res chain seq x y z
N MET A 1 11.47 21.89 -3.71
CA MET A 1 10.60 21.63 -2.53
C MET A 1 11.50 21.53 -1.31
N LEU A 2 11.14 22.21 -0.22
CA LEU A 2 11.94 22.23 1.01
C LEU A 2 11.77 20.88 1.75
N LEU A 3 12.79 20.47 2.50
CA LEU A 3 12.75 19.26 3.33
C LEU A 3 11.52 19.23 4.26
N HIS A 4 11.12 20.40 4.75
CA HIS A 4 9.93 20.59 5.58
C HIS A 4 8.62 20.25 4.84
N ASP A 5 8.49 20.64 3.57
CA ASP A 5 7.32 20.32 2.75
C ASP A 5 7.21 18.81 2.50
N HIS A 6 8.34 18.14 2.26
CA HIS A 6 8.39 16.69 2.09
C HIS A 6 8.02 15.92 3.36
N ILE A 7 8.51 16.36 4.53
CA ILE A 7 8.14 15.76 5.82
C ILE A 7 6.63 15.93 6.05
N SER A 8 6.09 17.13 5.82
CA SER A 8 4.66 17.42 5.96
C SER A 8 3.79 16.58 5.03
N MET A 9 4.22 16.42 3.77
CA MET A 9 3.56 15.55 2.79
C MET A 9 3.59 14.09 3.23
N LEU A 10 4.75 13.55 3.65
CA LEU A 10 4.88 12.18 4.10
C LEU A 10 4.05 11.89 5.37
N GLN A 11 3.99 12.83 6.32
CA GLN A 11 3.11 12.73 7.48
C GLN A 11 1.64 12.62 7.07
N ARG A 12 1.19 13.42 6.09
CA ARG A 12 -0.19 13.35 5.59
C ARG A 12 -0.49 12.00 4.93
N LEU A 13 0.45 11.49 4.12
CA LEU A 13 0.32 10.19 3.46
C LEU A 13 0.27 9.04 4.46
N VAL A 14 1.08 9.09 5.53
CA VAL A 14 1.04 8.12 6.63
C VAL A 14 -0.32 8.16 7.31
N ARG A 15 -0.79 9.34 7.75
CA ARG A 15 -2.11 9.45 8.42
C ARG A 15 -3.25 8.92 7.54
N HIS A 16 -3.24 9.25 6.25
CA HIS A 16 -4.25 8.77 5.32
C HIS A 16 -4.18 7.24 5.11
N GLY A 17 -2.96 6.68 5.07
CA GLY A 17 -2.75 5.25 4.96
C GLY A 17 -3.25 4.48 6.19
N GLU A 18 -3.03 4.99 7.40
CA GLU A 18 -3.55 4.38 8.65
C GLU A 18 -5.06 4.34 8.67
N TRP A 19 -5.70 5.46 8.29
CA TRP A 19 -7.14 5.52 8.17
C TRP A 19 -7.68 4.50 7.16
N HIS A 20 -7.03 4.40 5.99
CA HIS A 20 -7.45 3.46 4.95
C HIS A 20 -7.31 2.01 5.41
N ILE A 21 -6.20 1.64 6.06
CA ILE A 21 -5.98 0.31 6.63
C ILE A 21 -7.07 -0.03 7.65
N ALA A 22 -7.37 0.89 8.57
CA ALA A 22 -8.41 0.70 9.58
C ALA A 22 -9.78 0.44 8.93
N ARG A 23 -10.10 1.19 7.87
CA ARG A 23 -11.34 1.01 7.10
C ARG A 23 -11.40 -0.34 6.38
N GLN A 24 -10.29 -0.81 5.82
CA GLN A 24 -10.24 -2.13 5.17
C GLN A 24 -10.39 -3.27 6.19
N ARG A 25 -9.78 -3.14 7.38
CA ARG A 25 -9.98 -4.09 8.48
C ARG A 25 -11.44 -4.18 8.88
N GLU A 26 -12.12 -3.04 9.02
CA GLU A 26 -13.55 -3.01 9.34
C GLU A 26 -14.39 -3.71 8.27
N ARG A 27 -14.13 -3.42 6.99
CA ARG A 27 -14.84 -4.07 5.87
C ARG A 27 -14.64 -5.59 5.85
N ILE A 28 -13.41 -6.04 6.06
CA ILE A 28 -13.09 -7.48 6.14
C ILE A 28 -13.81 -8.13 7.32
N ALA A 29 -13.86 -7.47 8.48
CA ALA A 29 -14.60 -7.97 9.64
C ALA A 29 -16.10 -8.12 9.34
N ARG A 30 -16.70 -7.13 8.64
CA ARG A 30 -18.10 -7.22 8.19
C ARG A 30 -18.32 -8.38 7.21
N LEU A 31 -17.44 -8.57 6.23
CA LEU A 31 -17.52 -9.71 5.30
C LEU A 31 -17.42 -11.05 6.03
N ARG A 32 -16.49 -11.19 6.99
CA ARG A 32 -16.39 -12.39 7.84
C ARG A 32 -17.67 -12.64 8.65
N SER A 33 -18.28 -11.60 9.21
CA SER A 33 -19.54 -11.74 9.96
C SER A 33 -20.70 -12.24 9.09
N GLN A 34 -20.61 -12.05 7.78
CA GLN A 34 -21.58 -12.51 6.78
C GLN A 34 -21.19 -13.86 6.15
N ASN A 35 -20.15 -14.54 6.68
CA ASN A 35 -19.57 -15.77 6.12
C ASN A 35 -19.12 -15.63 4.65
N LEU A 36 -18.78 -14.42 4.21
CA LEU A 36 -18.26 -14.18 2.88
C LEU A 36 -16.76 -14.49 2.81
N PRO A 37 -16.24 -14.93 1.64
CA PRO A 37 -14.81 -15.19 1.47
C PRO A 37 -13.97 -13.93 1.71
N THR A 38 -12.97 -14.03 2.60
CA THR A 38 -12.06 -12.90 2.90
C THR A 38 -10.59 -13.22 2.74
N ALA A 39 -10.24 -14.41 2.24
CA ALA A 39 -8.84 -14.86 2.15
C ALA A 39 -8.00 -13.87 1.32
N ASP A 40 -8.47 -13.50 0.14
CA ASP A 40 -7.75 -12.57 -0.75
C ASP A 40 -7.73 -11.14 -0.20
N ALA A 41 -8.83 -10.69 0.39
CA ALA A 41 -8.88 -9.38 1.03
C ALA A 41 -7.90 -9.26 2.21
N LEU A 42 -7.71 -10.33 2.98
CA LEU A 42 -6.70 -10.40 4.04
C LEU A 42 -5.28 -10.40 3.47
N ARG A 43 -5.00 -11.19 2.42
CA ARG A 43 -3.69 -11.20 1.76
C ARG A 43 -3.33 -9.82 1.23
N PHE A 44 -4.27 -9.16 0.55
CA PHE A 44 -4.10 -7.80 0.05
C PHE A 44 -3.89 -6.78 1.18
N LEU A 45 -4.66 -6.88 2.27
CA LEU A 45 -4.51 -5.98 3.41
C LEU A 45 -3.13 -6.12 4.07
N SER A 46 -2.60 -7.33 4.22
CA SER A 46 -1.26 -7.55 4.76
C SER A 46 -0.18 -6.83 3.93
N LEU A 47 -0.25 -6.92 2.60
CA LEU A 47 0.68 -6.21 1.71
C LEU A 47 0.60 -4.69 1.88
N LEU A 48 -0.62 -4.14 2.00
CA LEU A 48 -0.81 -2.71 2.26
C LEU A 48 -0.23 -2.28 3.61
N GLU A 49 -0.37 -3.12 4.64
CA GLU A 49 0.17 -2.86 5.97
C GLU A 49 1.71 -2.85 5.97
N GLU A 50 2.34 -3.74 5.20
CA GLU A 50 3.80 -3.78 5.03
C GLU A 50 4.34 -2.55 4.31
N VAL A 51 3.72 -2.16 3.18
CA VAL A 51 4.06 -0.92 2.47
C VAL A 51 3.90 0.29 3.40
N HIS A 52 2.85 0.30 4.21
CA HIS A 52 2.60 1.38 5.15
C HIS A 52 3.62 1.43 6.29
N ALA A 53 4.02 0.26 6.82
CA ALA A 53 5.06 0.17 7.84
C ALA A 53 6.41 0.70 7.33
N PHE A 54 6.75 0.42 6.07
CA PHE A 54 7.93 0.99 5.43
C PHE A 54 7.89 2.53 5.40
N ARG A 55 6.74 3.11 5.00
CA ARG A 55 6.55 4.57 4.98
C ARG A 55 6.70 5.20 6.37
N ARG A 56 6.15 4.56 7.41
CA ARG A 56 6.34 5.00 8.81
C ARG A 56 7.81 4.99 9.22
N LYS A 57 8.54 3.92 8.89
CA LYS A 57 9.97 3.81 9.18
C LYS A 57 10.78 4.88 8.45
N HIS A 58 10.44 5.18 7.20
CA HIS A 58 11.08 6.26 6.45
C HIS A 58 10.82 7.63 7.09
N LEU A 59 9.57 7.93 7.45
CA LEU A 59 9.24 9.17 8.15
C LEU A 59 9.98 9.30 9.49
N SER A 60 10.04 8.23 10.28
CA SER A 60 10.80 8.19 11.54
C SER A 60 12.28 8.54 11.34
N ARG A 61 12.92 8.00 10.30
CA ARG A 61 14.31 8.32 9.94
C ARG A 61 14.51 9.78 9.50
N LEU A 62 13.53 10.36 8.81
CA LEU A 62 13.59 11.76 8.40
C LEU A 62 13.46 12.71 9.60
N LEU A 63 12.61 12.35 10.57
CA LEU A 63 12.42 13.14 11.79
C LEU A 63 13.59 13.06 12.76
N SER A 64 14.35 11.95 12.75
CA SER A 64 15.51 11.77 13.63
C SER A 64 16.82 12.35 13.09
N LYS A 65 16.87 12.80 11.83
CA LYS A 65 18.07 13.37 11.24
C LYS A 65 18.24 14.84 11.67
N PRO A 66 19.33 15.23 12.35
CA PRO A 66 19.52 16.61 12.79
C PRO A 66 19.63 17.55 11.58
N THR A 67 18.94 18.68 11.67
CA THR A 67 18.75 19.72 10.63
C THR A 67 20.04 20.46 10.21
N GLY A 68 21.22 19.97 10.59
CA GLY A 68 22.52 20.60 10.33
C GLY A 68 23.21 20.19 9.03
N SER A 69 22.68 19.23 8.27
CA SER A 69 23.26 18.85 6.97
C SER A 69 22.40 19.35 5.83
N GLN A 70 22.55 20.64 5.53
CA GLN A 70 22.17 21.26 4.26
C GLN A 70 23.10 20.75 3.14
N ALA A 71 23.12 19.44 2.91
CA ALA A 71 23.77 18.85 1.74
C ALA A 71 22.68 18.58 0.69
N GLY A 72 22.34 19.64 -0.05
CA GLY A 72 22.04 19.62 -1.49
C GLY A 72 21.22 18.48 -2.08
N SER A 73 20.30 17.86 -1.34
CA SER A 73 19.45 16.86 -1.96
C SER A 73 18.27 17.57 -2.60
N VAL A 74 18.50 17.97 -3.85
CA VAL A 74 17.45 18.27 -4.83
C VAL A 74 16.63 16.99 -5.01
N PHE A 75 15.78 16.69 -4.03
CA PHE A 75 14.83 15.59 -4.09
C PHE A 75 13.69 16.05 -5.00
N SER A 76 13.92 15.94 -6.31
CA SER A 76 12.88 16.11 -7.31
C SER A 76 11.86 14.99 -7.11
N ALA A 77 10.57 15.34 -7.11
CA ALA A 77 9.46 14.37 -7.13
C ALA A 77 9.58 13.37 -8.30
N LYS A 78 10.40 13.68 -9.31
CA LYS A 78 10.75 12.83 -10.45
C LYS A 78 11.76 11.73 -10.12
N THR A 79 12.60 11.89 -9.09
CA THR A 79 13.67 10.94 -8.75
C THR A 79 13.21 9.81 -7.81
N GLN A 80 12.04 9.95 -7.16
CA GLN A 80 11.44 8.84 -6.40
C GLN A 80 10.83 7.74 -7.30
N LEU A 81 10.62 8.01 -8.60
CA LEU A 81 10.27 6.94 -9.54
C LEU A 81 11.48 6.07 -9.92
N ILE A 82 12.71 6.53 -9.63
CA ILE A 82 13.97 5.88 -10.06
C ILE A 82 14.70 5.22 -8.87
N SER A 83 14.27 5.47 -7.64
CA SER A 83 14.78 4.75 -6.46
C SER A 83 13.64 4.45 -5.51
N ILE A 84 12.65 3.73 -6.01
CA ILE A 84 11.76 2.97 -5.13
C ILE A 84 12.66 1.92 -4.48
N PRO A 85 12.82 1.93 -3.14
CA PRO A 85 13.63 0.93 -2.46
C PRO A 85 13.13 -0.46 -2.87
N GLU A 86 14.03 -1.37 -3.24
CA GLU A 86 13.70 -2.72 -3.76
C GLU A 86 12.53 -3.42 -3.02
N PRO A 87 12.38 -3.33 -1.69
CA PRO A 87 11.23 -3.91 -0.99
C PRO A 87 9.88 -3.31 -1.40
N VAL A 88 9.82 -2.02 -1.74
CA VAL A 88 8.59 -1.33 -2.16
C VAL A 88 8.24 -1.66 -3.61
N LEU A 89 9.23 -1.86 -4.49
CA LEU A 89 8.99 -2.39 -5.84
C LEU A 89 8.44 -3.80 -5.75
N ARG A 90 9.10 -4.66 -4.98
CA ARG A 90 8.66 -6.02 -4.74
C ARG A 90 7.24 -6.08 -4.17
N LEU A 91 6.95 -5.32 -3.11
CA LEU A 91 5.60 -5.27 -2.53
C LEU A 91 4.57 -4.70 -3.52
N GLY A 92 4.96 -3.72 -4.35
CA GLY A 92 4.11 -3.18 -5.41
C GLY A 92 3.79 -4.23 -6.49
N LEU A 93 4.78 -5.02 -6.91
CA LEU A 93 4.61 -6.11 -7.87
C LEU A 93 3.81 -7.27 -7.26
N GLU A 94 4.07 -7.64 -6.00
CA GLU A 94 3.27 -8.64 -5.28
C GLU A 94 1.82 -8.19 -5.11
N LEU A 95 1.58 -6.88 -4.90
CA LEU A 95 0.25 -6.29 -4.88
C LEU A 95 -0.42 -6.36 -6.25
N GLU A 96 0.30 -5.99 -7.32
CA GLU A 96 -0.21 -6.04 -8.69
C GLU A 96 -0.57 -7.46 -9.10
N GLU A 97 0.29 -8.43 -8.79
CA GLU A 97 0.07 -9.85 -9.06
C GLU A 97 -1.13 -10.39 -8.26
N ALA A 98 -1.21 -10.07 -6.97
CA ALA A 98 -2.36 -10.44 -6.15
C ALA A 98 -3.67 -9.86 -6.70
N LEU A 99 -3.65 -8.61 -7.18
CA LEU A 99 -4.82 -8.00 -7.83
C LEU A 99 -5.16 -8.71 -9.15
N LYS A 100 -4.16 -9.03 -9.98
CA LYS A 100 -4.39 -9.77 -11.23
C LYS A 100 -5.04 -11.13 -10.97
N GLU A 101 -4.57 -11.88 -10.00
CA GLU A 101 -5.15 -13.18 -9.61
C GLU A 101 -6.60 -13.06 -9.11
N ILE A 102 -6.88 -12.05 -8.28
CA ILE A 102 -8.23 -11.79 -7.78
C ILE A 102 -9.19 -11.44 -8.94
N PHE A 103 -8.76 -10.58 -9.86
CA PHE A 103 -9.61 -10.12 -10.97
C PHE A 103 -9.69 -11.13 -12.12
N SER A 104 -8.67 -11.96 -12.35
CA SER A 104 -8.66 -13.02 -13.37
C SER A 104 -9.48 -14.24 -12.92
N GLY A 105 -9.42 -14.61 -11.63
CA GLY A 105 -10.22 -15.68 -11.03
C GLY A 105 -11.72 -15.38 -10.96
N SER A 106 -12.10 -14.10 -10.94
CA SER A 106 -13.50 -13.66 -10.98
C SER A 106 -14.17 -13.83 -12.36
N ALA A 107 -13.42 -14.19 -13.42
CA ALA A 107 -13.95 -14.41 -14.77
C ALA A 107 -14.36 -15.87 -15.05
N ALA A 108 -14.73 -16.64 -14.01
CA ALA A 108 -15.26 -17.99 -14.19
C ALA A 108 -16.68 -17.95 -14.80
N LYS A 109 -16.71 -18.13 -16.13
CA LYS A 109 -17.80 -18.53 -17.05
C LYS A 109 -19.19 -18.77 -16.43
N PRO A 110 -20.28 -18.19 -17.01
CA PRO A 110 -21.61 -18.69 -16.71
C PRO A 110 -21.71 -20.15 -17.16
N ALA A 111 -22.01 -21.04 -16.22
CA ALA A 111 -22.32 -22.43 -16.52
C ALA A 111 -23.49 -22.45 -17.50
N LYS A 112 -23.21 -22.75 -18.78
CA LYS A 112 -24.26 -23.12 -19.75
C LYS A 112 -24.83 -24.45 -19.27
N GLY A 113 -25.92 -24.35 -18.51
CA GLY A 113 -26.77 -25.49 -18.21
C GLY A 113 -27.25 -26.10 -19.52
N ARG A 114 -26.83 -27.34 -19.76
CA ARG A 114 -27.55 -28.27 -20.64
C ARG A 114 -28.92 -28.48 -19.99
N LEU A 115 -29.98 -28.15 -20.71
CA LEU A 115 -31.28 -28.77 -20.51
C LEU A 115 -31.60 -29.57 -21.76
N HIS A 116 -31.94 -30.82 -21.52
CA HIS A 116 -32.42 -31.82 -22.46
C HIS A 116 -33.75 -31.40 -23.09
#